data_AF-A0A7V5H3Z3-F1
#
_entry.id   AF-A0A7V5H3Z3-F1
#
_cell.length_a   1.000
_cell.length_b   1.000
_cell.length_c   1.000
_cell.angle_alpha   90.00
_cell.angle_beta   90.00
_cell.angle_gamma   90.00
#
_symmetry.space_group_name_H-M   'P 1'
#
loop_
_entity.id
_entity.type
_entity.pdbx_description
1 polymer ?
#
loop_
_entity_poly.entity_id
_entity_poly.type
_entity_poly.pdbx_seq_one_letter_code
_entity_poly.pdbx_strand_id
1 'polypeptide(L)'
;MKRVLIIAYYFPPSGGPGVQRVLKYTKYLAEFGWEPFVLTVENGTFPAVDFSLLDEIPEKVKVFRTKIFEPYDLYRIFTGKPKNVAIDVNVIKKEDQKLSFKEKVAEFIRATFFIPDARVGWLLTAKSKAIQICRHYKIDAIYSSSPPYTSSLIARYTKRKMRIPWIAGFRDPWTGFISAPQRWFLPAKIDKHLEFSVFAEADLVEVAWEGIAKDALSKYPQLPREKFIHIPNGFDPADFPNIEYRPNPIFTLTYTGSMYGRRNPQSLFVALEWLISQNLLNPEKIKIKLIGRFGNEIYEMIEKTKIKDRIEIIGYLPHSKSLEHLLTSDALLLIVDESKESDEIVPGKVFEYLGTGRPVLAIAPTNGAVAKIIAETKSGLVAHQSEPEKIAQNFLELFKAWENNTDFQPNWNEIQKYNRKEHAKILSELLNKLTQWNF
;
A
#
# COMPACT_ATOMS: atom_id res chain seq x y z
N MET A 1 -22.26 16.72 -14.25
CA MET A 1 -21.21 15.99 -13.51
C MET A 1 -21.86 14.75 -12.92
N LYS A 2 -21.31 13.56 -13.17
CA LYS A 2 -21.83 12.31 -12.59
C LYS A 2 -21.34 12.17 -11.15
N ARG A 3 -21.98 11.34 -10.34
CA ARG A 3 -21.71 11.22 -8.90
C ARG A 3 -21.36 9.79 -8.52
N VAL A 4 -20.26 9.62 -7.80
CA VAL A 4 -19.80 8.30 -7.33
C VAL A 4 -19.79 8.25 -5.81
N LEU A 5 -20.37 7.19 -5.24
CA LEU A 5 -20.25 6.88 -3.81
C LEU A 5 -19.03 5.99 -3.59
N ILE A 6 -18.02 6.54 -2.92
CA ILE A 6 -16.82 5.85 -2.48
C ILE A 6 -17.08 5.29 -1.07
N ILE A 7 -17.02 3.97 -0.92
CA ILE A 7 -17.20 3.27 0.35
C ILE A 7 -15.85 2.73 0.80
N ALA A 8 -15.28 3.36 1.84
CA ALA A 8 -13.96 3.01 2.35
C ALA A 8 -13.88 3.15 3.86
N TYR A 9 -13.53 2.06 4.54
CA TYR A 9 -13.30 2.09 5.99
C TYR A 9 -12.06 2.90 6.36
N TYR A 10 -10.96 2.70 5.63
CA TYR A 10 -9.71 3.46 5.82
C TYR A 10 -9.77 4.73 4.96
N PHE A 11 -10.15 5.83 5.59
CA PHE A 11 -10.20 7.18 5.01
C PHE A 11 -9.73 8.18 6.07
N PRO A 12 -9.17 9.36 5.72
CA PRO A 12 -8.67 10.29 6.73
C PRO A 12 -9.69 10.56 7.85
N PRO A 13 -9.26 10.66 9.12
CA PRO A 13 -7.87 10.78 9.58
C PRO A 13 -7.14 9.43 9.75
N SER A 14 -7.68 8.31 9.24
CA SER A 14 -6.88 7.09 9.11
C SER A 14 -5.63 7.42 8.27
N GLY A 15 -4.47 6.98 8.72
CA GLY A 15 -3.22 7.02 7.97
C GLY A 15 -2.86 5.66 7.38
N GLY A 16 -1.68 5.60 6.75
CA GLY A 16 -1.10 4.37 6.23
C GLY A 16 -1.49 4.02 4.78
N PRO A 17 -0.93 2.92 4.24
CA PRO A 17 -0.96 2.64 2.80
C PRO A 17 -2.37 2.39 2.24
N GLY A 18 -3.29 1.86 3.06
CA GLY A 18 -4.66 1.56 2.64
C GLY A 18 -5.54 2.78 2.37
N VAL A 19 -5.14 3.95 2.87
CA VAL A 19 -5.90 5.21 2.75
C VAL A 19 -5.56 5.93 1.46
N GLN A 20 -4.29 5.89 1.08
CA GLN A 20 -3.72 6.73 0.06
C GLN A 20 -4.50 6.62 -1.26
N ARG A 21 -4.80 5.41 -1.75
CA ARG A 21 -5.45 5.23 -3.07
C ARG A 21 -6.81 5.95 -3.11
N VAL A 22 -7.63 5.72 -2.10
CA VAL A 22 -8.99 6.26 -2.03
C VAL A 22 -8.99 7.77 -1.87
N LEU A 23 -8.09 8.30 -1.04
CA LEU A 23 -7.93 9.74 -0.87
C LEU A 23 -7.63 10.43 -2.21
N LYS A 24 -6.76 9.83 -3.02
CA LYS A 24 -6.31 10.43 -4.29
C LYS A 24 -7.35 10.28 -5.39
N TYR A 25 -8.14 9.20 -5.41
CA TYR A 25 -9.38 9.15 -6.21
C TYR A 25 -10.34 10.26 -5.81
N THR A 26 -10.55 10.46 -4.51
CA THR A 26 -11.43 11.52 -3.98
C THR A 26 -10.94 12.92 -4.35
N LYS A 27 -9.61 13.13 -4.38
CA LYS A 27 -8.96 14.39 -4.75
C LYS A 27 -9.14 14.72 -6.24
N TYR A 28 -8.96 13.74 -7.13
CA TYR A 28 -8.80 13.99 -8.57
C TYR A 28 -10.02 13.66 -9.44
N LEU A 29 -10.96 12.82 -9.01
CA LEU A 29 -12.10 12.40 -9.84
C LEU A 29 -12.96 13.57 -10.37
N ALA A 30 -13.05 14.66 -9.61
CA ALA A 30 -13.82 15.84 -10.01
C ALA A 30 -13.29 16.49 -11.30
N GLU A 31 -11.97 16.44 -11.52
CA GLU A 31 -11.33 16.94 -12.75
C GLU A 31 -11.73 16.11 -13.99
N PHE A 32 -12.18 14.88 -13.78
CA PHE A 32 -12.60 13.96 -14.84
C PHE A 32 -14.13 13.75 -14.88
N GLY A 33 -14.89 14.73 -14.37
CA GLY A 33 -16.35 14.79 -14.51
C GLY A 33 -17.15 13.96 -13.49
N TRP A 34 -16.49 13.48 -12.43
CA TRP A 34 -17.09 12.67 -11.36
C TRP A 34 -16.99 13.34 -9.99
N GLU A 35 -18.13 13.64 -9.39
CA GLU A 35 -18.24 14.18 -8.02
C GLU A 35 -18.17 13.03 -7.00
N PRO A 36 -17.13 12.96 -6.15
CA PRO A 36 -17.02 11.90 -5.17
C PRO A 36 -17.79 12.25 -3.89
N PHE A 37 -18.53 11.26 -3.40
CA PHE A 37 -19.19 11.24 -2.08
C PHE A 37 -18.55 10.11 -1.28
N VAL A 38 -18.09 10.36 -0.07
CA VAL A 38 -17.36 9.34 0.71
C VAL A 38 -18.23 8.85 1.86
N LEU A 39 -18.38 7.54 2.00
CA LEU A 39 -18.94 6.89 3.19
C LEU A 39 -17.81 6.14 3.91
N THR A 40 -17.54 6.54 5.15
CA THR A 40 -16.48 5.97 5.99
C THR A 40 -16.94 5.78 7.43
N VAL A 41 -16.07 5.23 8.28
CA VAL A 41 -16.35 4.95 9.69
C VAL A 41 -16.09 6.19 10.56
N GLU A 42 -16.89 6.36 11.61
CA GLU A 42 -16.74 7.43 12.60
C GLU A 42 -15.76 7.07 13.72
N ASN A 43 -16.01 5.94 14.40
CA ASN A 43 -15.28 5.45 15.56
C ASN A 43 -14.47 4.19 15.23
N GLY A 44 -13.82 4.17 14.06
CA GLY A 44 -13.02 3.03 13.61
C GLY A 44 -11.67 2.92 14.33
N THR A 45 -11.12 1.71 14.39
CA THR A 45 -9.75 1.48 14.87
C THR A 45 -8.79 1.48 13.67
N PHE A 46 -7.83 2.41 13.66
CA PHE A 46 -6.87 2.57 12.57
C PHE A 46 -5.46 2.13 12.98
N PRO A 47 -4.68 1.47 12.09
CA PRO A 47 -3.28 1.12 12.37
C PRO A 47 -2.39 2.36 12.54
N ALA A 48 -2.75 3.45 11.87
CA ALA A 48 -2.10 4.75 11.96
C ALA A 48 -3.16 5.84 11.87
N VAL A 49 -2.92 6.97 12.52
CA VAL A 49 -3.77 8.16 12.46
C VAL A 49 -2.91 9.32 11.97
N ASP A 50 -3.39 10.02 10.96
CA ASP A 50 -2.74 11.19 10.38
C ASP A 50 -3.80 12.23 10.02
N PHE A 51 -3.83 13.31 10.81
CA PHE A 51 -4.79 14.39 10.62
C PHE A 51 -4.40 15.31 9.45
N SER A 52 -3.14 15.34 9.03
CA SER A 52 -2.71 16.17 7.90
C SER A 52 -3.35 15.73 6.58
N LEU A 53 -3.72 14.45 6.46
CA LEU A 53 -4.46 13.92 5.30
C LEU A 53 -5.88 14.49 5.16
N LEU A 54 -6.41 15.18 6.17
CA LEU A 54 -7.70 15.89 6.04
C LEU A 54 -7.59 17.09 5.10
N ASP A 55 -6.43 17.76 5.08
CA ASP A 55 -6.18 18.95 4.25
C ASP A 55 -6.14 18.59 2.75
N GLU A 56 -5.96 17.31 2.43
CA GLU A 56 -5.99 16.80 1.07
C GLU A 56 -7.39 16.52 0.52
N ILE A 57 -8.42 16.54 1.38
CA ILE A 57 -9.80 16.32 0.95
C ILE A 57 -10.32 17.64 0.37
N PRO A 58 -10.71 17.72 -0.91
CA PRO A 58 -11.25 18.95 -1.47
C PRO A 58 -12.53 19.38 -0.72
N GLU A 59 -12.69 20.67 -0.45
CA GLU A 59 -13.80 21.22 0.36
C GLU A 59 -15.21 20.81 -0.13
N LYS A 60 -15.35 20.61 -1.45
CA LYS A 60 -16.62 20.22 -2.08
C LYS A 60 -17.00 18.76 -1.83
N VAL A 61 -16.06 17.92 -1.39
CA VAL A 61 -16.30 16.49 -1.15
C VAL A 61 -17.10 16.31 0.14
N LYS A 62 -18.23 15.60 0.03
CA LYS A 62 -19.07 15.27 1.18
C LYS A 62 -18.64 13.95 1.80
N VAL A 63 -18.15 14.00 3.04
CA VAL A 63 -17.75 12.83 3.82
C VAL A 63 -18.82 12.50 4.86
N PHE A 64 -19.43 11.32 4.73
CA PHE A 64 -20.40 10.78 5.66
C PHE A 64 -19.72 9.74 6.55
N ARG A 65 -19.84 9.92 7.86
CA ARG A 65 -19.30 8.97 8.84
C ARG A 65 -20.44 8.23 9.52
N THR A 66 -20.30 6.92 9.69
CA THR A 66 -21.23 6.13 10.49
C THR A 66 -20.49 5.30 11.53
N LYS A 67 -21.18 5.04 12.65
CA LYS A 67 -20.60 4.27 13.74
C LYS A 67 -20.39 2.80 13.35
N ILE A 68 -19.28 2.23 13.76
CA ILE A 68 -19.08 0.78 13.78
C ILE A 68 -19.46 0.26 15.17
N PHE A 69 -20.21 -0.84 15.21
CA PHE A 69 -20.42 -1.62 16.42
C PHE A 69 -19.43 -2.78 16.41
N GLU A 70 -18.33 -2.66 17.14
CA GLU A 70 -17.34 -3.74 17.17
C GLU A 70 -17.78 -4.80 18.18
N PRO A 71 -17.84 -6.09 17.83
CA PRO A 71 -18.14 -7.12 18.81
C PRO A 71 -17.08 -7.23 19.91
N TYR A 72 -15.91 -6.60 19.72
CA TYR A 72 -14.91 -6.39 20.77
C TYR A 72 -15.36 -5.45 21.88
N ASP A 73 -16.33 -4.55 21.65
CA ASP A 73 -16.92 -3.74 22.73
C ASP A 73 -17.67 -4.63 23.71
N LEU A 74 -18.41 -5.64 23.22
CA LEU A 74 -19.00 -6.69 24.06
C LEU A 74 -17.90 -7.48 24.78
N TYR A 75 -16.85 -7.93 24.08
CA TYR A 75 -15.72 -8.61 24.74
C TYR A 75 -15.04 -7.76 25.82
N ARG A 76 -14.85 -6.45 25.60
CA ARG A 76 -14.27 -5.51 26.59
C ARG A 76 -15.18 -5.32 27.79
N ILE A 77 -16.49 -5.23 27.58
CA ILE A 77 -17.50 -5.21 28.64
C ILE A 77 -17.43 -6.50 29.48
N PHE A 78 -17.30 -7.67 28.83
CA PHE A 78 -17.18 -8.96 29.52
C PHE A 78 -15.79 -9.24 30.14
N THR A 79 -14.74 -8.52 29.74
CA THR A 79 -13.35 -8.76 30.22
C THR A 79 -12.76 -7.63 31.07
N GLY A 80 -13.47 -6.51 31.26
CA GLY A 80 -13.06 -5.40 32.13
C GLY A 80 -11.86 -4.58 31.63
N LYS A 81 -11.48 -4.69 30.35
CA LYS A 81 -10.31 -3.97 29.79
C LYS A 81 -10.66 -2.55 29.32
N PRO A 82 -9.82 -1.53 29.59
CA PRO A 82 -10.10 -0.13 29.27
C PRO A 82 -10.09 0.16 27.76
N LYS A 83 -10.87 1.17 27.35
CA LYS A 83 -11.12 1.56 25.94
C LYS A 83 -9.87 2.01 25.17
N ASN A 84 -8.84 2.51 25.87
CA ASN A 84 -7.69 3.20 25.27
C ASN A 84 -6.49 2.30 24.91
N VAL A 85 -6.61 0.97 25.05
CA VAL A 85 -5.56 0.07 24.59
C VAL A 85 -5.79 -0.27 23.13
N ALA A 86 -4.95 0.23 22.23
CA ALA A 86 -4.83 -0.27 20.87
C ALA A 86 -4.35 -1.72 20.96
N ILE A 87 -5.27 -2.67 20.79
CA ILE A 87 -4.90 -4.07 20.66
C ILE A 87 -4.60 -4.25 19.19
N ASP A 88 -3.32 -4.32 18.87
CA ASP A 88 -2.83 -4.50 17.52
C ASP A 88 -3.27 -5.88 17.02
N VAL A 89 -4.31 -5.90 16.19
CA VAL A 89 -4.97 -7.12 15.70
C VAL A 89 -4.12 -7.82 14.63
N ASN A 90 -2.99 -7.20 14.22
CA ASN A 90 -2.11 -7.67 13.15
C ASN A 90 -0.68 -7.99 13.61
N VAL A 91 -0.42 -8.15 14.92
CA VAL A 91 0.86 -8.72 15.35
C VAL A 91 0.84 -10.20 15.06
N ILE A 92 1.42 -10.57 13.90
CA ILE A 92 1.94 -11.90 13.66
C ILE A 92 3.00 -12.14 14.74
N LYS A 93 2.63 -12.82 15.82
CA LYS A 93 3.60 -13.30 16.81
C LYS A 93 4.46 -14.37 16.14
N LYS A 94 5.77 -14.38 16.45
CA LYS A 94 6.72 -15.43 16.05
C LYS A 94 6.13 -16.81 16.36
N GLU A 95 6.38 -17.79 15.48
CA GLU A 95 5.81 -19.16 15.49
C GLU A 95 5.98 -19.92 16.83
N ASP A 96 6.84 -19.46 17.74
CA ASP A 96 7.25 -20.19 18.95
C ASP A 96 6.56 -19.78 20.28
N GLN A 97 5.56 -18.89 20.29
CA GLN A 97 4.83 -18.55 21.53
C GLN A 97 3.51 -19.33 21.68
N LYS A 98 3.42 -20.19 22.71
CA LYS A 98 2.18 -20.90 23.07
C LYS A 98 1.07 -19.90 23.45
N LEU A 99 0.01 -19.84 22.65
CA LEU A 99 -1.19 -19.05 22.93
C LEU A 99 -1.87 -19.51 24.23
N SER A 100 -2.21 -18.54 25.09
CA SER A 100 -3.03 -18.74 26.28
C SER A 100 -4.41 -19.30 25.91
N PHE A 101 -5.06 -20.05 26.81
CA PHE A 101 -6.42 -20.56 26.60
C PHE A 101 -7.42 -19.44 26.25
N LYS A 102 -7.29 -18.26 26.89
CA LYS A 102 -8.12 -17.09 26.58
C LYS A 102 -7.86 -16.53 25.17
N GLU A 103 -6.61 -16.58 24.70
CA GLU A 103 -6.24 -16.17 23.34
C GLU A 103 -6.81 -17.14 22.30
N LYS A 104 -6.74 -18.45 22.54
CA LYS A 104 -7.34 -19.49 21.67
C LYS A 104 -8.86 -19.33 21.54
N VAL A 105 -9.56 -19.05 22.65
CA VAL A 105 -11.01 -18.78 22.63
C VAL A 105 -11.32 -17.49 21.88
N ALA A 106 -10.56 -16.42 22.10
CA ALA A 106 -10.74 -15.16 21.37
C ALA A 106 -10.49 -15.34 19.86
N GLU A 107 -9.45 -16.09 19.50
CA GLU A 107 -9.15 -16.44 18.10
C GLU A 107 -10.27 -17.27 17.47
N PHE A 108 -10.80 -18.27 18.18
CA PHE A 108 -11.95 -19.05 17.72
C PHE A 108 -13.20 -18.18 17.50
N ILE A 109 -13.52 -17.27 18.42
CA ILE A 109 -14.63 -16.33 18.28
C ILE A 109 -14.42 -15.42 17.06
N ARG A 110 -13.23 -14.82 16.90
CA ARG A 110 -12.91 -13.99 15.73
C ARG A 110 -13.04 -14.78 14.42
N ALA A 111 -12.42 -15.95 14.36
CA ALA A 111 -12.42 -16.82 13.18
C ALA A 111 -13.83 -17.31 12.83
N THR A 112 -14.75 -17.35 13.80
CA THR A 112 -16.13 -17.82 13.60
C THR A 112 -17.11 -16.71 13.27
N PHE A 113 -17.07 -15.58 13.97
CA PHE A 113 -18.11 -14.55 13.88
C PHE A 113 -17.72 -13.33 13.05
N PHE A 114 -16.42 -13.04 12.89
CA PHE A 114 -15.98 -11.84 12.16
C PHE A 114 -15.74 -12.20 10.70
N ILE A 115 -16.82 -12.46 9.98
CA ILE A 115 -16.81 -12.76 8.56
C ILE A 115 -17.41 -11.56 7.81
N PRO A 116 -16.68 -10.95 6.87
CA PRO A 116 -15.39 -11.39 6.35
C PRO A 116 -14.19 -10.90 7.17
N ASP A 117 -14.40 -9.89 8.00
CA ASP A 117 -13.35 -9.28 8.81
C ASP A 117 -13.92 -8.65 10.09
N ALA A 118 -13.02 -8.17 10.97
CA ALA A 118 -13.39 -7.54 12.23
C ALA A 118 -14.25 -6.27 12.08
N ARG A 119 -14.37 -5.73 10.86
CA ARG A 119 -15.13 -4.51 10.58
C ARG A 119 -16.58 -4.79 10.18
N VAL A 120 -17.02 -6.06 10.14
CA VAL A 120 -18.39 -6.46 9.72
C VAL A 120 -19.51 -5.71 10.46
N GLY A 121 -19.29 -5.31 11.71
CA GLY A 121 -20.23 -4.50 12.48
C GLY A 121 -20.58 -3.14 11.85
N TRP A 122 -19.71 -2.62 10.96
CA TRP A 122 -19.98 -1.38 10.22
C TRP A 122 -21.11 -1.55 9.20
N LEU A 123 -21.32 -2.77 8.69
CA LEU A 123 -22.41 -3.10 7.77
C LEU A 123 -23.79 -2.72 8.34
N LEU A 124 -23.96 -2.77 9.67
CA LEU A 124 -25.22 -2.49 10.34
C LEU A 124 -25.69 -1.04 10.16
N THR A 125 -24.76 -0.08 10.20
CA THR A 125 -25.07 1.35 10.07
C THR A 125 -24.83 1.86 8.65
N ALA A 126 -23.77 1.38 8.00
CA ALA A 126 -23.33 1.90 6.72
C ALA A 126 -24.30 1.56 5.58
N LYS A 127 -24.92 0.38 5.60
CA LYS A 127 -25.83 -0.05 4.51
C LYS A 127 -27.02 0.91 4.33
N SER A 128 -27.66 1.29 5.43
CA SER A 128 -28.82 2.20 5.40
C SER A 128 -28.39 3.60 5.01
N LYS A 129 -27.23 4.04 5.51
CA LYS A 129 -26.67 5.35 5.16
C LYS A 129 -26.28 5.43 3.68
N ALA A 130 -25.69 4.39 3.12
CA ALA A 130 -25.36 4.30 1.69
C ALA A 130 -26.60 4.49 0.82
N ILE A 131 -27.71 3.79 1.13
CA ILE A 131 -28.99 3.98 0.43
C ILE A 131 -29.52 5.42 0.55
N GLN A 132 -29.45 6.01 1.75
CA GLN A 132 -29.87 7.40 1.96
C GLN A 132 -29.05 8.36 1.10
N ILE A 133 -27.73 8.20 1.06
CA ILE A 133 -26.83 9.01 0.23
C ILE A 133 -27.18 8.82 -1.24
N CYS A 134 -27.31 7.58 -1.71
CA CYS A 134 -27.63 7.29 -3.11
C CYS A 134 -28.94 7.93 -3.57
N ARG A 135 -29.99 7.89 -2.74
CA ARG A 135 -31.29 8.51 -3.06
C ARG A 135 -31.24 10.03 -3.02
N HIS A 136 -30.67 10.59 -1.96
CA HIS A 136 -30.68 12.03 -1.73
C HIS A 136 -29.80 12.77 -2.75
N TYR A 137 -28.60 12.23 -3.01
CA TYR A 137 -27.64 12.84 -3.92
C TYR A 137 -27.70 12.27 -5.33
N LYS A 138 -28.63 11.36 -5.65
CA LYS A 138 -28.74 10.74 -6.99
C LYS A 138 -27.39 10.22 -7.47
N ILE A 139 -26.83 9.28 -6.71
CA ILE A 139 -25.53 8.67 -7.03
C ILE A 139 -25.67 7.77 -8.27
N ASP A 140 -24.74 7.93 -9.22
CA ASP A 140 -24.74 7.21 -10.50
C ASP A 140 -23.93 5.91 -10.46
N ALA A 141 -22.93 5.81 -9.57
CA ALA A 141 -22.08 4.63 -9.45
C ALA A 141 -21.49 4.48 -8.03
N ILE A 142 -20.98 3.29 -7.73
CA ILE A 142 -20.31 2.98 -6.45
C ILE A 142 -18.87 2.56 -6.73
N TYR A 143 -17.96 2.98 -5.86
CA TYR A 143 -16.62 2.40 -5.74
C TYR A 143 -16.43 1.91 -4.30
N SER A 144 -15.88 0.72 -4.08
CA SER A 144 -15.53 0.24 -2.74
C SER A 144 -14.05 -0.07 -2.64
N SER A 145 -13.45 0.16 -1.46
CA SER A 145 -12.04 -0.18 -1.23
C SER A 145 -11.87 -1.26 -0.16
N SER A 146 -11.23 -2.36 -0.54
CA SER A 146 -10.97 -3.53 0.28
C SER A 146 -9.46 -3.88 0.31
N PRO A 147 -8.94 -4.41 1.42
CA PRO A 147 -9.62 -4.61 2.71
C PRO A 147 -9.95 -3.30 3.47
N PRO A 148 -10.86 -3.33 4.47
CA PRO A 148 -11.69 -4.47 4.85
C PRO A 148 -12.68 -4.84 3.74
N TYR A 149 -12.99 -6.12 3.64
CA TYR A 149 -13.93 -6.69 2.68
C TYR A 149 -15.38 -6.32 3.03
N THR A 150 -15.62 -5.93 4.29
CA THR A 150 -16.88 -5.31 4.71
C THR A 150 -17.28 -4.11 3.83
N SER A 151 -16.34 -3.29 3.34
CA SER A 151 -16.63 -2.19 2.40
C SER A 151 -17.33 -2.69 1.13
N SER A 152 -16.85 -3.80 0.58
CA SER A 152 -17.42 -4.43 -0.62
C SER A 152 -18.77 -5.09 -0.36
N LEU A 153 -19.02 -5.59 0.86
CA LEU A 153 -20.35 -6.07 1.24
C LEU A 153 -21.39 -4.94 1.35
N ILE A 154 -20.99 -3.78 1.88
CA ILE A 154 -21.85 -2.59 1.92
C ILE A 154 -22.16 -2.14 0.49
N ALA A 155 -21.15 -2.09 -0.39
CA ALA A 155 -21.33 -1.72 -1.79
C ALA A 155 -22.22 -2.71 -2.56
N ARG A 156 -22.02 -4.02 -2.40
CA ARG A 156 -22.88 -5.06 -2.97
C ARG A 156 -24.34 -4.91 -2.54
N TYR A 157 -24.59 -4.68 -1.24
CA TYR A 157 -25.94 -4.42 -0.74
C TYR A 157 -26.54 -3.16 -1.40
N THR A 158 -25.75 -2.10 -1.50
CA THR A 158 -26.17 -0.82 -2.07
C THR A 158 -26.49 -0.95 -3.56
N LYS A 159 -25.62 -1.61 -4.34
CA LYS A 159 -25.85 -1.94 -5.75
C LYS A 159 -27.18 -2.68 -5.95
N ARG A 160 -27.43 -3.74 -5.18
CA ARG A 160 -28.68 -4.53 -5.30
C ARG A 160 -29.94 -3.69 -5.09
N LYS A 161 -29.89 -2.76 -4.15
CA LYS A 161 -31.04 -1.93 -3.78
C LYS A 161 -31.22 -0.71 -4.67
N MET A 162 -30.13 -0.12 -5.13
CA MET A 162 -30.14 1.09 -5.96
C MET A 162 -30.10 0.81 -7.46
N ARG A 163 -29.72 -0.43 -7.85
CA ARG A 163 -29.54 -0.86 -9.25
C ARG A 163 -28.60 0.06 -10.05
N ILE A 164 -27.50 0.47 -9.41
CA ILE A 164 -26.44 1.30 -10.01
C ILE A 164 -25.13 0.51 -10.12
N PRO A 165 -24.28 0.84 -11.10
CA PRO A 165 -23.01 0.14 -11.30
C PRO A 165 -22.06 0.30 -10.11
N TRP A 166 -21.18 -0.68 -9.95
CA TRP A 166 -20.22 -0.79 -8.87
C TRP A 166 -18.88 -1.35 -9.34
N ILE A 167 -17.81 -0.63 -9.02
CA ILE A 167 -16.43 -1.10 -9.15
C ILE A 167 -15.90 -1.49 -7.76
N ALA A 168 -15.46 -2.73 -7.61
CA ALA A 168 -14.89 -3.24 -6.36
C ALA A 168 -13.36 -3.16 -6.41
N GLY A 169 -12.75 -2.31 -5.60
CA GLY A 169 -11.30 -2.14 -5.49
C GLY A 169 -10.68 -3.06 -4.44
N PHE A 170 -9.72 -3.88 -4.86
CA PHE A 170 -8.99 -4.84 -4.04
C PHE A 170 -7.50 -4.53 -4.01
N ARG A 171 -6.96 -4.40 -2.80
CA ARG A 171 -5.52 -4.20 -2.57
C ARG A 171 -4.80 -5.49 -2.21
N ASP A 172 -5.53 -6.42 -1.61
CA ASP A 172 -5.08 -7.73 -1.19
C ASP A 172 -6.12 -8.80 -1.61
N PRO A 173 -5.71 -10.05 -1.86
CA PRO A 173 -6.63 -11.17 -2.02
C PRO A 173 -7.45 -11.43 -0.75
N TRP A 174 -8.71 -11.84 -0.91
CA TRP A 174 -9.64 -11.94 0.23
C TRP A 174 -9.38 -13.15 1.10
N THR A 175 -9.43 -14.36 0.55
CA THR A 175 -9.14 -15.59 1.30
C THR A 175 -7.75 -16.12 0.98
N GLY A 176 -7.14 -16.89 1.89
CA GLY A 176 -5.87 -17.60 1.62
C GLY A 176 -4.62 -16.71 1.46
N PHE A 177 -4.75 -15.41 1.66
CA PHE A 177 -3.62 -14.48 1.67
C PHE A 177 -2.94 -14.43 3.05
N ILE A 178 -1.69 -13.97 3.11
CA ILE A 178 -0.90 -13.93 4.37
C ILE A 178 -1.58 -13.12 5.49
N SER A 179 -2.37 -12.10 5.14
CA SER A 179 -3.12 -11.30 6.11
C SER A 179 -4.54 -11.81 6.37
N ALA A 180 -4.99 -12.87 5.71
CA ALA A 180 -6.32 -13.43 5.90
C ALA A 180 -6.36 -14.31 7.17
N PRO A 181 -7.43 -14.23 7.98
CA PRO A 181 -7.54 -15.08 9.16
C PRO A 181 -7.65 -16.56 8.76
N GLN A 182 -6.96 -17.43 9.51
CA GLN A 182 -7.16 -18.87 9.38
C GLN A 182 -8.52 -19.26 9.94
N ARG A 183 -9.35 -19.93 9.12
CA ARG A 183 -10.73 -20.29 9.47
C ARG A 183 -10.94 -21.79 9.43
N TRP A 184 -11.72 -22.31 10.38
CA TRP A 184 -12.22 -23.68 10.31
C TRP A 184 -13.31 -23.81 9.23
N PHE A 185 -13.69 -25.05 8.91
CA PHE A 185 -14.39 -25.37 7.66
C PHE A 185 -15.70 -24.58 7.43
N LEU A 186 -16.49 -24.29 8.47
CA LEU A 186 -17.79 -23.65 8.31
C LEU A 186 -17.67 -22.14 8.02
N PRO A 187 -16.98 -21.32 8.85
CA PRO A 187 -16.67 -19.94 8.51
C PRO A 187 -15.90 -19.79 7.20
N ALA A 188 -14.98 -20.72 6.90
CA ALA A 188 -14.25 -20.72 5.63
C ALA A 188 -15.19 -20.85 4.42
N LYS A 189 -16.24 -21.70 4.50
CA LYS A 189 -17.26 -21.82 3.45
C LYS A 189 -18.06 -20.53 3.28
N ILE A 190 -18.45 -19.88 4.38
CA ILE A 190 -19.18 -18.60 4.34
C ILE A 190 -18.30 -17.52 3.72
N ASP A 191 -17.04 -17.41 4.15
CA ASP A 191 -16.11 -16.39 3.66
C ASP A 191 -15.84 -16.55 2.16
N LYS A 192 -15.59 -17.78 1.70
CA LYS A 192 -15.46 -18.11 0.27
C LYS A 192 -16.73 -17.81 -0.53
N HIS A 193 -17.92 -18.02 0.06
CA HIS A 193 -19.18 -17.67 -0.60
C HIS A 193 -19.33 -16.15 -0.72
N LEU A 194 -18.97 -15.39 0.31
CA LEU A 194 -19.01 -13.93 0.28
C LEU A 194 -18.00 -13.36 -0.72
N GLU A 195 -16.77 -13.86 -0.72
CA GLU A 195 -15.71 -13.54 -1.69
C GLU A 195 -16.22 -13.75 -3.12
N PHE A 196 -16.69 -14.96 -3.45
CA PHE A 196 -17.26 -15.25 -4.76
C PHE A 196 -18.41 -14.30 -5.11
N SER A 197 -19.32 -14.06 -4.16
CA SER A 197 -20.50 -13.22 -4.42
C SER A 197 -20.16 -11.76 -4.72
N VAL A 198 -19.07 -11.24 -4.14
CA VAL A 198 -18.57 -9.90 -4.44
C VAL A 198 -17.97 -9.86 -5.83
N PHE A 199 -17.08 -10.81 -6.16
CA PHE A 199 -16.49 -10.86 -7.49
C PHE A 199 -17.53 -11.14 -8.58
N ALA A 200 -18.55 -11.96 -8.31
CA ALA A 200 -19.62 -12.25 -9.27
C ALA A 200 -20.51 -11.03 -9.53
N GLU A 201 -20.81 -10.22 -8.50
CA GLU A 201 -21.82 -9.14 -8.60
C GLU A 201 -21.26 -7.73 -8.79
N ALA A 202 -19.97 -7.48 -8.57
CA ALA A 202 -19.34 -6.25 -9.04
C ALA A 202 -19.56 -6.09 -10.56
N ASP A 203 -19.53 -4.89 -11.14
CA ASP A 203 -19.49 -4.78 -12.60
C ASP A 203 -18.05 -4.88 -13.11
N LEU A 204 -17.12 -4.30 -12.36
CA LEU A 204 -15.68 -4.44 -12.55
C LEU A 204 -15.00 -4.64 -11.20
N VAL A 205 -13.84 -5.28 -11.22
CA VAL A 205 -12.97 -5.48 -10.07
C VAL A 205 -11.64 -4.80 -10.36
N GLU A 206 -11.36 -3.70 -9.68
CA GLU A 206 -10.04 -3.07 -9.71
C GLU A 206 -9.11 -3.86 -8.78
N VAL A 207 -7.95 -4.28 -9.27
CA VAL A 207 -6.92 -4.95 -8.48
C VAL A 207 -5.65 -4.11 -8.43
N ALA A 208 -5.01 -4.04 -7.26
CA ALA A 208 -3.76 -3.28 -7.07
C ALA A 208 -2.53 -3.93 -7.72
N TRP A 209 -2.59 -5.24 -7.98
CA TRP A 209 -1.56 -6.03 -8.64
C TRP A 209 -2.22 -7.27 -9.27
N GLU A 210 -1.60 -7.81 -10.31
CA GLU A 210 -2.22 -8.85 -11.15
C GLU A 210 -2.52 -10.15 -10.40
N GLY A 211 -1.71 -10.51 -9.41
CA GLY A 211 -1.90 -11.77 -8.68
C GLY A 211 -3.17 -11.82 -7.83
N ILE A 212 -3.80 -10.68 -7.50
CA ILE A 212 -5.16 -10.68 -6.93
C ILE A 212 -6.16 -11.25 -7.95
N ALA A 213 -6.05 -10.85 -9.22
CA ALA A 213 -6.91 -11.38 -10.27
C ALA A 213 -6.58 -12.85 -10.56
N LYS A 214 -5.30 -13.23 -10.59
CA LYS A 214 -4.88 -14.64 -10.76
C LYS A 214 -5.41 -15.52 -9.64
N ASP A 215 -5.32 -15.06 -8.38
CA ASP A 215 -5.84 -15.75 -7.21
C ASP A 215 -7.37 -15.93 -7.32
N ALA A 216 -8.10 -14.85 -7.61
CA ALA A 216 -9.56 -14.91 -7.76
C ALA A 216 -9.99 -15.87 -8.89
N LEU A 217 -9.34 -15.83 -10.05
CA LEU A 217 -9.67 -16.67 -11.20
C LEU A 217 -9.24 -18.13 -11.02
N SER A 218 -8.17 -18.39 -10.28
CA SER A 218 -7.77 -19.73 -9.88
C SER A 218 -8.81 -20.38 -8.97
N LYS A 219 -9.35 -19.62 -8.01
CA LYS A 219 -10.41 -20.08 -7.11
C LYS A 219 -11.77 -20.20 -7.79
N TYR A 220 -12.05 -19.31 -8.75
CA TYR A 220 -13.36 -19.15 -9.38
C TYR A 220 -13.22 -19.00 -10.92
N PRO A 221 -12.90 -20.08 -11.64
CA PRO A 221 -12.62 -20.04 -13.08
C PRO A 221 -13.83 -19.65 -13.94
N GLN A 222 -15.04 -19.69 -13.38
CA GLN A 222 -16.27 -19.23 -14.02
C GLN A 222 -16.40 -17.69 -14.10
N LEU A 223 -15.54 -16.94 -13.42
CA LEU A 223 -15.58 -15.48 -13.47
C LEU A 223 -14.93 -14.95 -14.76
N PRO A 224 -15.53 -13.94 -15.42
CA PRO A 224 -14.94 -13.33 -16.62
C PRO A 224 -13.62 -12.60 -16.30
N ARG A 225 -12.55 -12.88 -17.05
CA ARG A 225 -11.22 -12.28 -16.87
C ARG A 225 -11.22 -10.77 -17.12
N GLU A 226 -12.00 -10.33 -18.10
CA GLU A 226 -12.16 -8.95 -18.55
C GLU A 226 -12.76 -8.03 -17.48
N LYS A 227 -13.35 -8.62 -16.43
CA LYS A 227 -13.86 -7.90 -15.27
C LYS A 227 -12.75 -7.37 -14.37
N PHE A 228 -11.59 -8.03 -14.37
CA PHE A 228 -10.47 -7.70 -13.49
C PHE A 228 -9.53 -6.71 -14.18
N ILE A 229 -9.57 -5.47 -13.71
CA ILE A 229 -8.77 -4.36 -14.24
C ILE A 229 -7.64 -4.06 -13.26
N HIS A 230 -6.40 -4.14 -13.73
CA HIS A 230 -5.23 -3.80 -12.92
C HIS A 230 -5.01 -2.30 -12.94
N ILE A 231 -5.07 -1.68 -11.76
CA ILE A 231 -4.60 -0.30 -11.54
C ILE A 231 -3.59 -0.35 -10.39
N PRO A 232 -2.29 -0.13 -10.65
CA PRO A 232 -1.25 -0.32 -9.64
C PRO A 232 -1.35 0.69 -8.50
N ASN A 233 -0.53 0.51 -7.46
CA ASN A 233 -0.26 1.61 -6.54
C ASN A 233 0.50 2.71 -7.32
N GLY A 234 0.61 3.91 -6.73
CA GLY A 234 1.19 5.06 -7.42
C GLY A 234 1.68 6.14 -6.47
N PHE A 235 2.24 7.19 -7.05
CA PHE A 235 2.67 8.41 -6.36
C PHE A 235 1.79 9.60 -6.77
N ASP A 236 1.72 10.61 -5.91
CA ASP A 236 1.10 11.89 -6.23
C ASP A 236 2.18 12.97 -6.28
N PRO A 237 2.42 13.62 -7.44
CA PRO A 237 3.36 14.73 -7.55
C PRO A 237 3.11 15.85 -6.51
N ALA A 238 1.86 16.05 -6.09
CA ALA A 238 1.51 17.06 -5.10
C ALA A 238 2.01 16.74 -3.68
N ASP A 239 2.47 15.51 -3.42
CA ASP A 239 3.04 15.13 -2.12
C ASP A 239 4.50 15.58 -1.99
N PHE A 240 5.18 15.80 -3.13
CA PHE A 240 6.59 16.14 -3.15
C PHE A 240 6.77 17.62 -2.80
N PRO A 241 7.58 17.95 -1.77
CA PRO A 241 7.91 19.33 -1.50
C PRO A 241 8.68 19.93 -2.67
N ASN A 242 8.43 21.21 -2.96
CA ASN A 242 9.19 21.92 -3.97
C ASN A 242 10.59 22.23 -3.44
N ILE A 243 11.60 21.51 -3.93
CA ILE A 243 12.99 21.61 -3.49
C ILE A 243 13.89 21.73 -4.71
N GLU A 244 14.76 22.74 -4.70
CA GLU A 244 15.85 22.84 -5.65
C GLU A 244 16.94 21.83 -5.25
N TYR A 245 17.20 20.85 -6.11
CA TYR A 245 18.31 19.93 -5.89
C TYR A 245 19.64 20.60 -6.16
N ARG A 246 20.62 20.28 -5.31
CA ARG A 246 22.03 20.59 -5.51
C ARG A 246 22.83 19.32 -5.34
N PRO A 247 23.77 19.00 -6.24
CA PRO A 247 24.67 17.86 -6.06
C PRO A 247 25.34 17.90 -4.70
N ASN A 248 25.31 16.77 -3.98
CA ASN A 248 25.99 16.71 -2.69
C ASN A 248 27.51 16.63 -2.90
N PRO A 249 28.33 17.18 -1.98
CA PRO A 249 29.79 17.04 -2.03
C PRO A 249 30.28 15.60 -1.74
N ILE A 250 29.37 14.77 -1.20
CA ILE A 250 29.56 13.37 -0.82
C ILE A 250 28.36 12.60 -1.39
N PHE A 251 28.61 11.47 -2.07
CA PHE A 251 27.56 10.63 -2.65
C PHE A 251 26.63 10.11 -1.56
N THR A 252 25.38 10.56 -1.59
CA THR A 252 24.36 10.24 -0.59
C THR A 252 23.36 9.23 -1.14
N LEU A 253 23.34 8.04 -0.53
CA LEU A 253 22.40 6.95 -0.80
C LEU A 253 21.37 6.88 0.33
N THR A 254 20.06 6.97 0.03
CA THR A 254 19.03 7.02 1.08
C THR A 254 18.00 5.90 0.97
N TYR A 255 17.73 5.25 2.11
CA TYR A 255 16.60 4.34 2.31
C TYR A 255 15.55 4.98 3.22
N THR A 256 14.26 4.85 2.86
CA THR A 256 13.15 5.26 3.72
C THR A 256 12.18 4.11 4.03
N GLY A 257 11.62 4.16 5.24
CA GLY A 257 10.61 3.23 5.74
C GLY A 257 11.19 2.21 6.72
N SER A 258 10.47 1.12 6.92
CA SER A 258 10.89 0.12 7.90
C SER A 258 11.80 -0.96 7.32
N MET A 259 12.67 -1.57 8.12
CA MET A 259 13.57 -2.67 7.72
C MET A 259 13.72 -3.67 8.88
N TYR A 260 13.46 -4.95 8.61
CA TYR A 260 13.40 -6.03 9.61
C TYR A 260 13.66 -7.37 8.94
N GLY A 261 14.25 -8.31 9.68
CA GLY A 261 14.41 -9.70 9.27
C GLY A 261 15.11 -9.88 7.92
N ARG A 262 14.43 -10.52 6.96
CA ARG A 262 14.99 -10.83 5.64
C ARG A 262 15.23 -9.59 4.77
N ARG A 263 14.43 -8.53 4.97
CA ARG A 263 14.69 -7.23 4.35
C ARG A 263 15.74 -6.52 5.19
N ASN A 264 17.01 -6.61 4.78
CA ASN A 264 18.16 -6.04 5.48
C ASN A 264 19.27 -5.56 4.50
N PRO A 265 20.25 -4.76 4.94
CA PRO A 265 21.27 -4.15 4.07
C PRO A 265 22.58 -4.94 4.03
N GLN A 266 22.63 -6.17 4.55
CA GLN A 266 23.90 -6.91 4.73
C GLN A 266 24.67 -7.08 3.40
N SER A 267 23.98 -7.42 2.33
CA SER A 267 24.60 -7.61 1.00
C SER A 267 25.17 -6.32 0.42
N LEU A 268 24.55 -5.17 0.71
CA LEU A 268 25.10 -3.85 0.39
C LEU A 268 26.41 -3.60 1.16
N PHE A 269 26.44 -3.89 2.46
CA PHE A 269 27.65 -3.68 3.27
C PHE A 269 28.81 -4.52 2.76
N VAL A 270 28.57 -5.80 2.44
CA VAL A 270 29.57 -6.68 1.82
C VAL A 270 30.09 -6.11 0.50
N ALA A 271 29.19 -5.65 -0.36
CA ALA A 271 29.54 -5.05 -1.66
C ALA A 271 30.43 -3.80 -1.51
N LEU A 272 30.09 -2.92 -0.57
CA LEU A 272 30.84 -1.68 -0.32
C LEU A 272 32.20 -1.94 0.31
N GLU A 273 32.28 -2.84 1.30
CA GLU A 273 33.56 -3.25 1.88
C GLU A 273 34.49 -3.87 0.84
N TRP A 274 33.93 -4.66 -0.08
CA TRP A 274 34.70 -5.21 -1.20
C TRP A 274 35.25 -4.09 -2.10
N LEU A 275 34.42 -3.14 -2.55
CA LEU A 275 34.87 -2.01 -3.37
C LEU A 275 35.98 -1.19 -2.69
N ILE A 276 35.85 -0.95 -1.39
CA ILE A 276 36.87 -0.24 -0.60
C ILE A 276 38.17 -1.05 -0.54
N SER A 277 38.09 -2.37 -0.34
CA SER A 277 39.28 -3.24 -0.30
C SER A 277 40.05 -3.27 -1.63
N GLN A 278 39.35 -3.06 -2.75
CA GLN A 278 39.93 -3.02 -4.09
C GLN A 278 40.39 -1.60 -4.49
N ASN A 279 40.32 -0.61 -3.59
CA ASN A 279 40.58 0.80 -3.89
C ASN A 279 39.71 1.37 -5.04
N LEU A 280 38.52 0.79 -5.27
CA LEU A 280 37.57 1.26 -6.28
C LEU A 280 36.60 2.31 -5.74
N LEU A 281 36.52 2.45 -4.41
CA LEU A 281 35.63 3.37 -3.72
C LEU A 281 36.35 4.03 -2.56
N ASN A 282 36.36 5.36 -2.54
CA ASN A 282 36.83 6.12 -1.39
C ASN A 282 35.70 6.18 -0.32
N PRO A 283 35.87 5.59 0.88
CA PRO A 283 34.85 5.62 1.92
C PRO A 283 34.51 7.05 2.38
N GLU A 284 35.42 8.01 2.29
CA GLU A 284 35.16 9.42 2.67
C GLU A 284 34.21 10.13 1.70
N LYS A 285 33.95 9.54 0.53
CA LYS A 285 33.06 10.09 -0.50
C LYS A 285 31.66 9.49 -0.50
N ILE A 286 31.32 8.65 0.48
CA ILE A 286 29.99 8.05 0.60
C ILE A 286 29.30 8.39 1.92
N LYS A 287 27.98 8.53 1.84
CA LYS A 287 27.07 8.64 2.98
C LYS A 287 25.81 7.81 2.72
N ILE A 288 25.43 6.97 3.68
CA ILE A 288 24.21 6.16 3.62
C ILE A 288 23.25 6.67 4.68
N LYS A 289 22.05 7.09 4.28
CA LYS A 289 20.99 7.49 5.23
C LYS A 289 19.94 6.38 5.33
N LEU A 290 19.73 5.86 6.52
CA LEU A 290 18.66 4.90 6.81
C LEU A 290 17.60 5.61 7.65
N ILE A 291 16.45 5.90 7.04
CA ILE A 291 15.40 6.73 7.65
C ILE A 291 14.16 5.87 7.93
N GLY A 292 13.79 5.70 9.20
CA GLY A 292 12.54 5.04 9.58
C GLY A 292 12.64 4.19 10.84
N ARG A 293 12.09 2.98 10.78
CA ARG A 293 12.02 2.05 11.93
C ARG A 293 12.73 0.75 11.61
N PHE A 294 13.65 0.35 12.48
CA PHE A 294 14.56 -0.77 12.22
C PHE A 294 14.53 -1.78 13.35
N GLY A 295 14.71 -3.06 13.01
CA GLY A 295 14.87 -4.13 13.99
C GLY A 295 16.25 -4.09 14.63
N ASN A 296 16.39 -4.64 15.83
CA ASN A 296 17.67 -4.71 16.55
C ASN A 296 18.76 -5.37 15.70
N GLU A 297 18.39 -6.37 14.90
CA GLU A 297 19.28 -7.06 13.97
C GLU A 297 19.93 -6.12 12.95
N ILE A 298 19.25 -5.05 12.54
CA ILE A 298 19.80 -4.07 11.59
C ILE A 298 20.86 -3.20 12.27
N TYR A 299 20.64 -2.78 13.52
CA TYR A 299 21.64 -2.04 14.28
C TYR A 299 22.90 -2.89 14.53
N GLU A 300 22.73 -4.18 14.84
CA GLU A 300 23.86 -5.10 15.00
C GLU A 300 24.67 -5.28 13.71
N MET A 301 24.02 -5.32 12.54
CA MET A 301 24.71 -5.37 11.24
C MET A 301 25.52 -4.09 11.00
N ILE A 302 24.97 -2.93 11.37
CA ILE A 302 25.64 -1.62 11.23
C ILE A 302 26.86 -1.53 12.16
N GLU A 303 26.77 -1.99 13.41
CA GLU A 303 27.92 -1.95 14.31
C GLU A 303 29.08 -2.85 13.86
N LYS A 304 28.79 -3.92 13.12
CA LYS A 304 29.78 -4.89 12.65
C LYS A 304 30.46 -4.49 11.34
N THR A 305 29.90 -3.57 10.56
CA THR A 305 30.46 -3.19 9.26
C THR A 305 31.58 -2.16 9.38
N LYS A 306 32.58 -2.27 8.50
CA LYS A 306 33.71 -1.33 8.43
C LYS A 306 33.31 0.08 7.95
N ILE A 307 32.11 0.22 7.36
CA ILE A 307 31.60 1.50 6.87
C ILE A 307 30.61 2.18 7.85
N LYS A 308 30.55 1.75 9.11
CA LYS A 308 29.58 2.27 10.10
C LYS A 308 29.60 3.80 10.22
N ASP A 309 30.78 4.42 10.14
CA ASP A 309 30.94 5.88 10.25
C ASP A 309 30.39 6.63 9.03
N ARG A 310 29.96 5.90 7.99
CA ARG A 310 29.29 6.43 6.80
C ARG A 310 27.79 6.23 6.82
N ILE A 311 27.25 5.57 7.85
CA ILE A 311 25.83 5.27 7.97
C ILE A 311 25.20 6.23 8.99
N GLU A 312 24.25 7.03 8.54
CA GLU A 312 23.41 7.89 9.37
C GLU A 312 22.04 7.22 9.55
N ILE A 313 21.68 6.93 10.80
CA ILE A 313 20.35 6.41 11.15
C ILE A 313 19.48 7.57 11.60
N ILE A 314 18.36 7.78 10.91
CA ILE A 314 17.33 8.75 11.29
C ILE A 314 16.07 7.97 11.65
N GLY A 315 15.45 8.34 12.77
CA GLY A 315 14.22 7.70 13.23
C GLY A 315 13.01 7.96 12.32
N TYR A 316 11.82 7.74 12.85
CA TYR A 316 10.59 8.05 12.13
C TYR A 316 10.48 9.56 11.85
N LEU A 317 10.18 9.91 10.59
CA LEU A 317 9.91 11.28 10.15
C LEU A 317 8.49 11.40 9.59
N PRO A 318 7.89 12.60 9.65
CA PRO A 318 6.72 12.93 8.84
C PRO A 318 6.96 12.66 7.35
N HIS A 319 5.93 12.28 6.62
CA HIS A 319 6.02 11.84 5.22
C HIS A 319 6.69 12.88 4.31
N SER A 320 6.30 14.15 4.39
CA SER A 320 6.91 15.23 3.62
C SER A 320 8.41 15.39 3.86
N LYS A 321 8.86 15.23 5.11
CA LYS A 321 10.29 15.26 5.47
C LYS A 321 11.04 14.03 4.96
N SER A 322 10.40 12.87 4.95
CA SER A 322 10.95 11.68 4.29
C SER A 322 11.15 11.91 2.79
N LEU A 323 10.19 12.55 2.10
CA LEU A 323 10.30 12.88 0.67
C LEU A 323 11.41 13.90 0.39
N GLU A 324 11.60 14.90 1.26
CA GLU A 324 12.71 15.86 1.20
C GLU A 324 14.08 15.15 1.21
N HIS A 325 14.27 14.15 2.06
CA HIS A 325 15.49 13.35 2.08
C HIS A 325 15.70 12.52 0.81
N LEU A 326 14.63 12.01 0.20
CA LEU A 326 14.75 11.28 -1.07
C LEU A 326 15.13 12.24 -2.21
N LEU A 327 14.45 13.40 -2.30
CA LEU A 327 14.69 14.41 -3.35
C LEU A 327 16.09 15.01 -3.28
N THR A 328 16.69 15.12 -2.10
CA THR A 328 18.04 15.69 -1.89
C THR A 328 19.17 14.66 -1.95
N SER A 329 18.87 13.38 -2.16
CA SER A 329 19.87 12.32 -2.30
C SER A 329 20.34 12.16 -3.75
N ASP A 330 21.55 11.63 -3.92
CA ASP A 330 22.12 11.38 -5.25
C ASP A 330 21.61 10.05 -5.83
N ALA A 331 21.35 9.06 -4.96
CA ALA A 331 20.68 7.82 -5.30
C ALA A 331 19.80 7.32 -4.16
N LEU A 332 18.86 6.44 -4.47
CA LEU A 332 17.95 5.84 -3.50
C LEU A 332 18.22 4.35 -3.33
N LEU A 333 18.16 3.86 -2.10
CA LEU A 333 18.27 2.45 -1.77
C LEU A 333 16.88 1.85 -1.57
N LEU A 334 16.56 0.83 -2.37
CA LEU A 334 15.36 0.03 -2.23
C LEU A 334 15.76 -1.40 -1.87
N ILE A 335 15.20 -1.94 -0.78
CA ILE A 335 15.39 -3.34 -0.38
C ILE A 335 14.01 -3.98 -0.27
N VAL A 336 13.80 -5.06 -1.02
CA VAL A 336 12.55 -5.82 -1.08
C VAL A 336 12.76 -7.18 -0.42
N ASP A 337 11.71 -7.70 0.22
CA ASP A 337 11.73 -9.02 0.86
C ASP A 337 11.75 -10.14 -0.19
N GLU A 338 12.29 -11.30 0.16
CA GLU A 338 12.47 -12.49 -0.71
C GLU A 338 11.32 -13.51 -0.64
N SER A 339 10.22 -13.22 0.06
CA SER A 339 9.10 -14.17 0.10
C SER A 339 8.52 -14.36 -1.30
N LYS A 340 8.33 -15.62 -1.74
CA LYS A 340 7.70 -15.95 -3.05
C LYS A 340 6.34 -15.27 -3.24
N GLU A 341 5.62 -15.07 -2.14
CA GLU A 341 4.34 -14.38 -2.09
C GLU A 341 4.46 -12.88 -2.42
N SER A 342 5.66 -12.30 -2.34
CA SER A 342 5.96 -10.89 -2.65
C SER A 342 6.48 -10.66 -4.07
N ASP A 343 6.77 -11.71 -4.85
CA ASP A 343 7.35 -11.55 -6.20
C ASP A 343 6.46 -10.71 -7.13
N GLU A 344 5.14 -10.78 -6.95
CA GLU A 344 4.17 -10.00 -7.72
C GLU A 344 3.71 -8.71 -7.01
N ILE A 345 4.10 -8.49 -5.75
CA ILE A 345 3.64 -7.35 -4.94
C ILE A 345 4.65 -6.20 -5.07
N VAL A 346 4.14 -5.02 -5.44
CA VAL A 346 4.94 -3.80 -5.51
C VAL A 346 4.59 -2.88 -4.33
N PRO A 347 5.51 -2.68 -3.37
CA PRO A 347 5.28 -1.80 -2.23
C PRO A 347 5.05 -0.34 -2.66
N GLY A 348 4.24 0.41 -1.90
CA GLY A 348 3.93 1.81 -2.19
C GLY A 348 5.16 2.73 -2.37
N LYS A 349 6.22 2.50 -1.58
CA LYS A 349 7.47 3.27 -1.64
C LYS A 349 8.17 3.23 -3.00
N VAL A 350 7.97 2.15 -3.77
CA VAL A 350 8.58 2.01 -5.10
C VAL A 350 8.10 3.16 -5.99
N PHE A 351 6.80 3.44 -5.97
CA PHE A 351 6.22 4.50 -6.79
C PHE A 351 6.66 5.89 -6.35
N GLU A 352 6.82 6.12 -5.04
CA GLU A 352 7.36 7.38 -4.54
C GLU A 352 8.81 7.58 -4.99
N TYR A 353 9.62 6.52 -4.97
CA TYR A 353 10.99 6.57 -5.47
C TYR A 353 11.02 6.92 -6.97
N LEU A 354 10.16 6.30 -7.78
CA LEU A 354 10.00 6.67 -9.19
C LEU A 354 9.64 8.16 -9.36
N GLY A 355 8.70 8.64 -8.54
CA GLY A 355 8.25 10.03 -8.55
C GLY A 355 9.33 11.05 -8.23
N THR A 356 10.41 10.67 -7.52
CA THR A 356 11.54 11.56 -7.26
C THR A 356 12.42 11.82 -8.49
N GLY A 357 12.38 10.93 -9.49
CA GLY A 357 13.31 10.95 -10.62
C GLY A 357 14.75 10.58 -10.28
N ARG A 358 15.04 10.11 -9.05
CA ARG A 358 16.39 9.69 -8.64
C ARG A 358 16.72 8.26 -9.06
N PRO A 359 17.99 7.96 -9.36
CA PRO A 359 18.39 6.59 -9.64
C PRO A 359 18.22 5.71 -8.40
N VAL A 360 17.62 4.54 -8.61
CA VAL A 360 17.36 3.57 -7.54
C VAL A 360 18.37 2.42 -7.62
N LEU A 361 19.12 2.18 -6.56
CA LEU A 361 19.81 0.90 -6.33
C LEU A 361 18.82 -0.04 -5.64
N ALA A 362 18.29 -1.00 -6.39
CA ALA A 362 17.33 -1.97 -5.88
C ALA A 362 17.99 -3.32 -5.60
N ILE A 363 17.89 -3.74 -4.34
CA ILE A 363 18.22 -5.09 -3.88
C ILE A 363 16.90 -5.85 -3.78
N ALA A 364 16.59 -6.64 -4.82
CA ALA A 364 15.29 -7.27 -5.00
C ALA A 364 15.39 -8.52 -5.89
N PRO A 365 14.38 -9.41 -5.87
CA PRO A 365 14.24 -10.49 -6.84
C PRO A 365 14.33 -9.98 -8.29
N THR A 366 15.30 -10.46 -9.05
CA THR A 366 15.61 -9.97 -10.42
C THR A 366 14.50 -10.27 -11.43
N ASN A 367 13.67 -11.28 -11.16
CA ASN A 367 12.49 -11.63 -11.96
C ASN A 367 11.17 -11.10 -11.35
N GLY A 368 11.23 -10.34 -10.27
CA GLY A 368 10.05 -9.83 -9.56
C GLY A 368 9.42 -8.59 -10.22
N ALA A 369 8.22 -8.25 -9.79
CA ALA A 369 7.46 -7.10 -10.31
C ALA A 369 8.20 -5.77 -10.13
N VAL A 370 8.95 -5.61 -9.03
CA VAL A 370 9.78 -4.42 -8.79
C VAL A 370 10.89 -4.30 -9.84
N ALA A 371 11.58 -5.40 -10.16
CA ALA A 371 12.66 -5.39 -11.14
C ALA A 371 12.15 -5.02 -12.54
N LYS A 372 10.99 -5.57 -12.92
CA LYS A 372 10.31 -5.23 -14.18
C LYS A 372 9.98 -3.75 -14.27
N ILE A 373 9.39 -3.17 -13.22
CA ILE A 373 9.05 -1.73 -13.20
C ILE A 373 10.31 -0.86 -13.31
N ILE A 374 11.38 -1.18 -12.57
CA ILE A 374 12.64 -0.41 -12.63
C ILE A 374 13.25 -0.46 -14.04
N ALA A 375 13.19 -1.62 -14.70
CA ALA A 375 13.68 -1.78 -16.07
C ALA A 375 12.83 -0.99 -17.08
N GLU A 376 11.50 -1.09 -17.02
CA GLU A 376 10.57 -0.38 -17.92
C GLU A 376 10.70 1.15 -17.79
N THR A 377 10.80 1.62 -16.55
CA THR A 377 10.94 3.05 -16.22
C THR A 377 12.37 3.57 -16.35
N LYS A 378 13.35 2.69 -16.60
CA LYS A 378 14.78 3.03 -16.59
C LYS A 378 15.17 3.84 -15.35
N SER A 379 14.59 3.52 -14.20
CA SER A 379 14.70 4.33 -12.98
C SER A 379 15.85 3.91 -12.06
N GLY A 380 16.64 2.92 -12.44
CA GLY A 380 17.69 2.41 -11.58
C GLY A 380 18.28 1.08 -12.01
N LEU A 381 19.02 0.47 -11.09
CA LEU A 381 19.76 -0.77 -11.28
C LEU A 381 19.30 -1.81 -10.25
N VAL A 382 19.14 -3.05 -10.68
CA VAL A 382 18.62 -4.15 -9.85
C VAL A 382 19.68 -5.23 -9.67
N ALA A 383 19.78 -5.77 -8.47
CA ALA A 383 20.57 -6.97 -8.18
C ALA A 383 19.87 -7.80 -7.11
N HIS A 384 20.04 -9.12 -7.15
CA HIS A 384 19.58 -9.99 -6.08
C HIS A 384 20.47 -9.82 -4.84
N GLN A 385 19.92 -10.02 -3.63
CA GLN A 385 20.72 -9.94 -2.41
C GLN A 385 21.82 -11.01 -2.31
N SER A 386 21.68 -12.11 -3.05
CA SER A 386 22.70 -13.15 -3.17
C SER A 386 23.81 -12.82 -4.18
N GLU A 387 23.77 -11.65 -4.83
CA GLU A 387 24.72 -11.21 -5.85
C GLU A 387 25.52 -9.97 -5.38
N PRO A 388 26.33 -10.07 -4.30
CA PRO A 388 27.07 -8.92 -3.77
C PRO A 388 28.01 -8.28 -4.80
N GLU A 389 28.57 -9.06 -5.73
CA GLU A 389 29.39 -8.55 -6.84
C GLU A 389 28.57 -7.67 -7.79
N LYS A 390 27.33 -8.06 -8.11
CA LYS A 390 26.44 -7.26 -8.95
C LYS A 390 25.98 -6.01 -8.23
N ILE A 391 25.70 -6.10 -6.93
CA ILE A 391 25.40 -4.93 -6.07
C ILE A 391 26.58 -3.96 -6.09
N ALA A 392 27.82 -4.46 -5.97
CA ALA A 392 29.03 -3.64 -6.03
C ALA A 392 29.19 -2.93 -7.38
N GLN A 393 28.99 -3.65 -8.50
CA GLN A 393 29.01 -3.07 -9.84
C GLN A 393 27.95 -1.96 -9.99
N ASN A 394 26.71 -2.25 -9.61
CA ASN A 394 25.61 -1.29 -9.72
C ASN A 394 25.85 -0.05 -8.83
N PHE A 395 26.35 -0.23 -7.60
CA PHE A 395 26.70 0.89 -6.73
C PHE A 395 27.82 1.74 -7.35
N LEU A 396 28.87 1.09 -7.86
CA LEU A 396 30.01 1.79 -8.47
C LEU A 396 29.60 2.58 -9.72
N GLU A 397 28.67 2.05 -10.52
CA GLU A 397 28.09 2.75 -11.67
C GLU A 397 27.40 4.06 -11.24
N LEU A 398 26.53 4.00 -10.22
CA LEU A 398 25.86 5.19 -9.69
C LEU A 398 26.84 6.18 -9.06
N PHE A 399 27.83 5.68 -8.31
CA PHE A 399 28.87 6.51 -7.69
C PHE A 399 29.71 7.25 -8.74
N LYS A 400 30.16 6.57 -9.80
CA LYS A 400 30.91 7.19 -10.90
C LYS A 400 30.06 8.15 -11.72
N ALA A 401 28.77 7.87 -11.91
CA ALA A 401 27.86 8.81 -12.55
C ALA A 401 27.75 10.11 -11.76
N TRP A 402 27.63 10.03 -10.43
CA TRP A 402 27.67 11.21 -9.55
C TRP A 402 29.02 11.94 -9.62
N GLU A 403 30.14 11.23 -9.54
CA GLU A 403 31.49 11.84 -9.58
C GLU A 403 31.74 12.61 -10.89
N ASN A 404 31.20 12.12 -12.00
CA ASN A 404 31.30 12.75 -13.31
C ASN A 404 30.21 13.79 -13.59
N ASN A 405 29.29 14.06 -12.65
CA ASN A 405 28.09 14.88 -12.83
C ASN A 405 27.25 14.46 -14.06
N THR A 406 27.10 13.14 -14.26
CA THR A 406 26.27 12.59 -15.33
C THR A 406 24.80 12.74 -14.97
N ASP A 407 24.03 13.38 -15.85
CA ASP A 407 22.58 13.49 -15.69
C ASP A 407 21.90 12.13 -15.81
N PHE A 408 21.15 11.76 -14.77
CA PHE A 408 20.30 10.58 -14.79
C PHE A 408 18.95 10.89 -15.44
N GLN A 409 18.58 10.13 -16.48
CA GLN A 409 17.38 10.35 -17.28
C GLN A 409 16.45 9.13 -17.21
N PRO A 410 15.51 9.08 -16.25
CA PRO A 410 14.51 8.02 -16.23
C PRO A 410 13.48 8.20 -17.35
N ASN A 411 12.77 7.13 -17.69
CA ASN A 411 11.70 7.16 -18.68
C ASN A 411 10.42 7.74 -18.05
N TRP A 412 10.27 9.06 -18.09
CA TRP A 412 9.12 9.76 -17.53
C TRP A 412 7.78 9.34 -18.15
N ASN A 413 7.74 8.96 -19.42
CA ASN A 413 6.50 8.48 -20.06
C ASN A 413 5.98 7.19 -19.40
N GLU A 414 6.87 6.31 -18.96
CA GLU A 414 6.53 5.10 -18.22
C GLU A 414 6.21 5.42 -16.75
N ILE A 415 6.98 6.33 -16.13
CA ILE A 415 6.75 6.74 -14.73
C ILE A 415 5.37 7.40 -14.55
N GLN A 416 4.94 8.24 -15.48
CA GLN A 416 3.65 8.95 -15.38
C GLN A 416 2.45 8.00 -15.37
N LYS A 417 2.59 6.76 -15.85
CA LYS A 417 1.53 5.73 -15.74
C LYS A 417 1.20 5.40 -14.29
N TYR A 418 2.11 5.64 -13.35
CA TYR A 418 1.93 5.44 -11.91
C TYR A 418 1.51 6.71 -11.16
N ASN A 419 1.22 7.80 -11.87
CA ASN A 419 0.68 9.01 -11.30
C ASN A 419 -0.76 8.75 -10.84
N ARG A 420 -1.08 9.05 -9.59
CA ARG A 420 -2.42 8.83 -9.04
C ARG A 420 -3.50 9.65 -9.70
N LYS A 421 -3.15 10.79 -10.31
CA LYS A 421 -4.09 11.56 -11.14
C LYS A 421 -4.48 10.79 -12.40
N GLU A 422 -3.52 10.13 -13.05
CA GLU A 422 -3.81 9.24 -14.19
C GLU A 422 -4.62 8.01 -13.77
N HIS A 423 -4.36 7.45 -12.59
CA HIS A 423 -5.21 6.37 -12.05
C HIS A 423 -6.67 6.83 -11.83
N ALA A 424 -6.87 8.05 -11.32
CA ALA A 424 -8.21 8.61 -11.16
C ALA A 424 -8.90 8.82 -12.52
N LYS A 425 -8.15 9.22 -13.55
CA LYS A 425 -8.63 9.29 -14.93
C LYS A 425 -9.07 7.92 -15.44
N ILE A 426 -8.24 6.88 -15.31
CA ILE A 426 -8.61 5.51 -15.70
C ILE A 426 -9.88 5.07 -14.96
N LEU A 427 -9.97 5.29 -13.65
CA LEU A 427 -11.19 4.97 -12.90
C LEU A 427 -12.42 5.71 -13.45
N SER A 428 -12.28 6.99 -13.80
CA SER A 428 -13.37 7.78 -14.39
C SER A 428 -13.85 7.22 -15.75
N GLU A 429 -12.93 6.71 -16.57
CA GLU A 429 -13.23 6.08 -17.87
C GLU A 429 -14.00 4.77 -17.66
N LEU A 430 -13.61 3.96 -16.67
CA LEU A 430 -14.36 2.76 -16.28
C LEU A 430 -15.77 3.10 -15.79
N LEU A 431 -15.90 4.12 -14.94
CA LEU A 431 -17.21 4.58 -14.45
C LEU A 431 -18.08 5.13 -15.60
N ASN A 432 -17.50 5.85 -16.56
CA ASN A 432 -18.19 6.32 -17.75
C ASN A 432 -18.72 5.15 -18.59
N LYS A 433 -17.86 4.15 -18.85
CA LYS A 433 -18.25 2.92 -19.57
C LYS A 433 -19.42 2.22 -18.89
N LEU A 434 -19.43 2.11 -17.56
CA LEU A 434 -20.52 1.45 -16.84
C LEU A 434 -21.83 2.24 -16.77
N THR A 435 -21.78 3.57 -16.96
CA THR A 435 -22.97 4.44 -16.83
C THR A 435 -23.50 4.96 -18.17
N GLN A 436 -22.89 4.61 -19.30
CA GLN A 436 -23.41 4.91 -20.64
C GLN A 436 -24.51 3.94 -21.11
N TRP A 437 -24.59 2.74 -20.51
CA TRP A 437 -25.43 1.63 -20.99
C TRP A 437 -26.76 1.46 -20.25
N ASN A 438 -27.15 2.43 -19.41
CA ASN A 438 -28.42 2.41 -18.69
C ASN A 438 -29.43 3.34 -19.38
N PHE A 439 -30.10 2.83 -20.42
CA PHE A 439 -31.34 3.40 -20.95
C PHE A 439 -32.40 2.31 -21.07
#